data_AF-A0A2T9YN63-F1
#
_entry.id   AF-A0A2T9YN63-F1
#
_cell.length_a   1.000
_cell.length_b   1.000
_cell.length_c   1.000
_cell.angle_alpha   90.00
_cell.angle_beta   90.00
_cell.angle_gamma   90.00
#
_symmetry.space_group_name_H-M   'P 1'
#
loop_
_entity.id
_entity.type
_entity.pdbx_description
1 polymer ?
#
loop_
_entity_poly.entity_id
_entity_poly.type
_entity_poly.pdbx_seq_one_letter_code
_entity_poly.pdbx_strand_id
1 'polypeptide(L)'
;MSKAVTELASIAKGYNRIISKWPKDRLRPTYCITEAFKLYSQENFENPKYLKPAELQDRILLGNAQLQSLNNILNNNSNKKYPVSTKLTKPQADPEYYNKLLQHVNEIVSGKAKRPGNWLFNFLTAK
;
A
#
# COMPACT_ATOMS: atom_id res chain seq x y z
N MET A 1 -8.69 -28.90 15.46
CA MET A 1 -8.99 -28.12 14.23
C MET A 1 -8.30 -28.80 13.06
N SER A 2 -8.91 -28.82 11.87
CA SER A 2 -8.26 -29.40 10.68
C SER A 2 -7.02 -28.59 10.28
N LYS A 3 -5.99 -29.25 9.76
CA LYS A 3 -4.70 -28.63 9.37
C LYS A 3 -4.90 -27.44 8.41
N ALA A 4 -5.80 -27.58 7.45
CA ALA A 4 -6.13 -26.54 6.47
C ALA A 4 -6.73 -25.28 7.14
N VAL A 5 -7.63 -25.46 8.11
CA VAL A 5 -8.23 -24.31 8.83
C VAL A 5 -7.17 -23.59 9.67
N THR A 6 -6.23 -24.32 10.28
CA THR A 6 -5.13 -23.69 11.02
C THR A 6 -4.17 -22.92 10.11
N GLU A 7 -3.92 -23.42 8.90
CA GLU A 7 -3.08 -22.76 7.91
C GLU A 7 -3.71 -21.46 7.41
N LEU A 8 -5.00 -21.49 7.07
CA LEU A 8 -5.75 -20.33 6.64
C LEU A 8 -5.82 -19.25 7.75
N ALA A 9 -5.96 -19.65 9.02
CA ALA A 9 -5.84 -18.73 10.15
C ALA A 9 -4.42 -18.13 10.29
N SER A 10 -3.37 -18.88 9.92
CA SER A 10 -1.99 -18.38 9.91
C SER A 10 -1.77 -17.33 8.82
N ILE A 11 -2.40 -17.52 7.64
CA ILE A 11 -2.40 -16.54 6.54
C ILE A 11 -3.10 -15.26 6.97
N ALA A 12 -4.27 -15.34 7.62
CA ALA A 12 -4.99 -14.19 8.16
C ALA A 12 -4.12 -13.38 9.14
N LYS A 13 -3.41 -14.07 10.05
CA LYS A 13 -2.45 -13.42 10.97
C LYS A 13 -1.31 -12.73 10.21
N GLY A 14 -0.81 -13.35 9.15
CA GLY A 14 0.20 -12.77 8.28
C GLY A 14 -0.27 -11.50 7.60
N TYR A 15 -1.48 -11.51 7.04
CA TYR A 15 -2.13 -10.31 6.49
C TYR A 15 -2.24 -9.19 7.51
N ASN A 16 -2.73 -9.49 8.72
CA ASN A 16 -2.86 -8.50 9.80
C ASN A 16 -1.51 -7.87 10.19
N ARG A 17 -0.40 -8.64 10.16
CA ARG A 17 0.96 -8.12 10.38
C ARG A 17 1.43 -7.20 9.25
N ILE A 18 1.04 -7.48 8.01
CA ILE A 18 1.38 -6.65 6.85
C ILE A 18 0.59 -5.35 6.91
N ILE A 19 -0.72 -5.44 7.19
CA ILE A 19 -1.63 -4.29 7.31
C ILE A 19 -1.14 -3.31 8.38
N SER A 20 -0.64 -3.80 9.52
CA SER A 20 -0.15 -2.93 10.59
C SER A 20 1.14 -2.17 10.22
N LYS A 21 1.95 -2.74 9.33
CA LYS A 21 3.19 -2.13 8.84
C LYS A 21 3.01 -1.33 7.55
N TRP A 22 1.87 -1.44 6.90
CA TRP A 22 1.62 -0.79 5.62
C TRP A 22 1.61 0.74 5.77
N PRO A 23 2.17 1.49 4.81
CA PRO A 23 2.17 2.95 4.87
C PRO A 23 0.74 3.51 4.93
N LYS A 24 0.54 4.52 5.78
CA LYS A 24 -0.73 5.25 5.88
C LYS A 24 -0.77 6.33 4.80
N ASP A 25 -1.77 6.30 3.94
CA ASP A 25 -2.04 7.38 3.00
C ASP A 25 -2.68 8.55 3.75
N ARG A 26 -1.89 9.58 4.06
CA ARG A 26 -2.37 10.77 4.77
C ARG A 26 -3.09 11.76 3.85
N LEU A 27 -2.89 11.67 2.54
CA LEU A 27 -3.54 12.55 1.55
C LEU A 27 -4.97 12.13 1.27
N ARG A 28 -5.24 10.81 1.32
CA ARG A 28 -6.56 10.23 1.06
C ARG A 28 -6.99 9.34 2.23
N PRO A 29 -7.35 9.93 3.38
CA PRO A 29 -7.69 9.15 4.56
C PRO A 29 -8.91 8.23 4.36
N THR A 30 -9.80 8.57 3.43
CA THR A 30 -11.00 7.77 3.10
C THR A 30 -10.74 6.61 2.14
N TYR A 31 -9.62 6.62 1.41
CA TYR A 31 -9.31 5.60 0.39
C TYR A 31 -7.96 4.97 0.70
N CYS A 32 -7.92 4.19 1.77
CA CYS A 32 -6.69 3.55 2.22
C CYS A 32 -6.69 2.07 1.82
N ILE A 33 -5.66 1.65 1.09
CA ILE A 33 -5.47 0.25 0.69
C ILE A 33 -5.43 -0.72 1.89
N THR A 34 -5.07 -0.22 3.08
CA THR A 34 -5.11 -1.00 4.32
C THR A 34 -6.50 -1.48 4.68
N GLU A 35 -7.53 -0.71 4.35
CA GLU A 35 -8.93 -1.10 4.57
C GLU A 35 -9.35 -2.17 3.58
N ALA A 36 -8.99 -2.03 2.31
CA ALA A 36 -9.21 -3.06 1.30
C ALA A 36 -8.56 -4.40 1.69
N PHE A 37 -7.35 -4.38 2.24
CA PHE A 37 -6.70 -5.60 2.74
C PHE A 37 -7.39 -6.22 3.96
N LYS A 38 -7.94 -5.40 4.86
CA LYS A 38 -8.71 -5.90 6.01
C LYS A 38 -9.97 -6.61 5.53
N LEU A 39 -10.75 -5.95 4.67
CA LEU A 39 -11.97 -6.53 4.10
C LEU A 39 -11.67 -7.84 3.37
N TYR A 40 -10.65 -7.83 2.49
CA TYR A 40 -10.23 -9.03 1.79
C TYR A 40 -9.83 -10.17 2.75
N SER A 41 -9.06 -9.87 3.81
CA SER A 41 -8.64 -10.86 4.80
C SER A 41 -9.84 -11.46 5.55
N GLN A 42 -10.82 -10.63 5.91
CA GLN A 42 -12.04 -11.06 6.61
C GLN A 42 -12.88 -11.99 5.73
N GLU A 43 -13.12 -11.60 4.49
CA GLU A 43 -13.91 -12.37 3.52
C GLU A 43 -13.26 -13.72 3.15
N ASN A 44 -11.94 -13.72 3.01
CA ASN A 44 -11.24 -14.89 2.50
C ASN A 44 -10.79 -15.86 3.60
N PHE A 45 -10.47 -15.36 4.81
CA PHE A 45 -9.77 -16.17 5.82
C PHE A 45 -10.46 -16.31 7.18
N GLU A 46 -11.45 -15.49 7.56
CA GLU A 46 -12.01 -15.58 8.94
C GLU A 46 -13.12 -16.62 9.10
N ASN A 47 -13.88 -16.94 8.03
CA ASN A 47 -15.06 -17.80 8.10
C ASN A 47 -14.97 -19.06 7.20
N PRO A 48 -14.12 -20.06 7.53
CA PRO A 48 -13.96 -21.24 6.70
C PRO A 48 -15.06 -22.31 6.85
N LYS A 49 -16.02 -22.12 7.75
CA LYS A 49 -17.00 -23.15 8.16
C LYS A 49 -17.90 -23.66 7.02
N TYR A 50 -18.16 -22.80 6.03
CA TYR A 50 -19.10 -23.10 4.94
C TYR A 50 -18.40 -23.37 3.60
N LEU A 51 -17.07 -23.43 3.59
CA LEU A 51 -16.30 -23.62 2.36
C LEU A 51 -16.20 -25.09 1.98
N LYS A 52 -16.28 -25.37 0.68
CA LYS A 52 -15.99 -26.71 0.16
C LYS A 52 -14.50 -27.01 0.34
N PRO A 53 -14.10 -28.28 0.50
CA PRO A 53 -12.69 -28.64 0.68
C PRO A 53 -11.77 -28.18 -0.46
N ALA A 54 -12.24 -28.19 -1.71
CA ALA A 54 -11.48 -27.70 -2.86
C ALA A 54 -11.23 -26.19 -2.79
N GLU A 55 -12.30 -25.41 -2.56
CA GLU A 55 -12.23 -23.94 -2.40
C GLU A 55 -11.31 -23.55 -1.23
N LEU A 56 -11.30 -24.35 -0.16
CA LEU A 56 -10.41 -24.13 0.98
C LEU A 56 -8.94 -24.25 0.60
N GLN A 57 -8.57 -25.26 -0.20
CA GLN A 57 -7.21 -25.46 -0.68
C GLN A 57 -6.77 -24.35 -1.63
N ASP A 58 -7.65 -23.93 -2.54
CA ASP A 58 -7.37 -22.83 -3.48
C ASP A 58 -7.09 -21.52 -2.74
N ARG A 59 -7.89 -21.21 -1.71
CA ARG A 59 -7.68 -20.02 -0.86
C ARG A 59 -6.36 -20.07 -0.10
N ILE A 60 -5.94 -21.24 0.35
CA ILE A 60 -4.64 -21.42 1.02
C ILE A 60 -3.50 -21.17 0.04
N LEU A 61 -3.56 -21.77 -1.15
CA LEU A 61 -2.52 -21.62 -2.18
C LEU A 61 -2.39 -20.16 -2.62
N LEU A 62 -3.51 -19.53 -2.99
CA LEU A 62 -3.53 -18.13 -3.39
C LEU A 62 -3.11 -17.21 -2.24
N GLY A 63 -3.63 -17.45 -1.03
CA GLY A 63 -3.32 -16.65 0.15
C GLY A 63 -1.83 -16.66 0.49
N ASN A 64 -1.17 -17.81 0.40
CA ASN A 64 0.27 -17.94 0.62
C ASN A 64 1.08 -17.16 -0.45
N ALA A 65 0.74 -17.32 -1.74
CA ALA A 65 1.42 -16.62 -2.84
C ALA A 65 1.26 -15.09 -2.73
N GLN A 66 0.06 -14.62 -2.37
CA GLN A 66 -0.21 -13.21 -2.14
C GLN A 66 0.58 -12.69 -0.94
N LEU A 67 0.58 -13.41 0.18
CA LEU A 67 1.31 -13.02 1.39
C LEU A 67 2.81 -12.92 1.12
N GLN A 68 3.38 -13.84 0.35
CA GLN A 68 4.78 -13.74 -0.09
C GLN A 68 5.02 -12.48 -0.93
N SER A 69 4.15 -12.20 -1.89
CA SER A 69 4.23 -11.01 -2.74
C SER A 69 4.15 -9.72 -1.93
N LEU A 70 3.21 -9.65 -0.99
CA LEU A 70 3.05 -8.50 -0.09
C LEU A 70 4.27 -8.30 0.80
N ASN A 71 4.88 -9.38 1.31
CA ASN A 71 6.14 -9.28 2.05
C ASN A 71 7.29 -8.78 1.18
N ASN A 72 7.35 -9.17 -0.10
CA ASN A 72 8.36 -8.65 -1.03
C ASN A 72 8.23 -7.15 -1.24
N ILE A 73 6.99 -6.66 -1.37
CA ILE A 73 6.69 -5.23 -1.49
C ILE A 73 7.09 -4.50 -0.20
N LEU A 74 6.64 -5.00 0.95
CA LEU A 74 6.89 -4.38 2.26
C LEU A 74 8.39 -4.29 2.58
N ASN A 75 9.17 -5.32 2.25
CA ASN A 75 10.62 -5.35 2.46
C ASN A 75 11.41 -4.62 1.36
N ASN A 76 10.71 -4.00 0.42
CA ASN A 76 11.24 -3.27 -0.73
C ASN A 76 12.27 -4.10 -1.53
N ASN A 77 11.98 -5.40 -1.71
CA ASN A 77 12.89 -6.34 -2.35
C ASN A 77 13.16 -5.97 -3.82
N SER A 78 12.17 -5.41 -4.51
CA SER A 78 12.32 -4.96 -5.90
C SER A 78 13.36 -3.85 -6.04
N ASN A 79 13.37 -2.86 -5.13
CA ASN A 79 14.36 -1.79 -5.14
C ASN A 79 15.76 -2.30 -4.77
N LYS A 80 15.86 -3.31 -3.90
CA LYS A 80 17.15 -3.97 -3.58
C LYS A 80 17.71 -4.73 -4.78
N LYS A 81 16.84 -5.44 -5.52
CA LYS A 81 17.22 -6.24 -6.68
C LYS A 81 17.52 -5.38 -7.91
N TYR A 82 16.78 -4.30 -8.08
CA TYR A 82 16.88 -3.40 -9.22
C TYR A 82 17.05 -1.97 -8.69
N PRO A 83 18.26 -1.59 -8.25
CA PRO A 83 18.50 -0.27 -7.70
C PRO A 83 18.28 0.82 -8.76
N VAL A 84 17.52 1.83 -8.39
CA VAL A 84 17.19 2.95 -9.26
C VAL A 84 18.36 3.94 -9.29
N SER A 85 18.70 4.46 -10.48
CA SER A 85 19.76 5.46 -10.64
C SER A 85 19.43 6.74 -9.87
N THR A 86 20.45 7.36 -9.29
CA THR A 86 20.34 8.68 -8.65
C THR A 86 19.85 9.77 -9.60
N LYS A 87 20.07 9.62 -10.92
CA LYS A 87 19.58 10.56 -11.94
C LYS A 87 18.04 10.59 -12.01
N LEU A 88 17.37 9.48 -11.67
CA LEU A 88 15.91 9.41 -11.64
C LEU A 88 15.33 10.06 -10.37
N THR A 89 16.03 9.94 -9.24
CA THR A 89 15.60 10.53 -7.96
C THR A 89 16.06 11.98 -7.78
N LYS A 90 17.04 12.43 -8.57
CA LYS A 90 17.56 13.81 -8.58
C LYS A 90 17.71 14.27 -10.03
N PRO A 91 16.62 14.75 -10.66
CA PRO A 91 16.67 15.19 -12.05
C PRO A 91 17.57 16.43 -12.18
N GLN A 92 18.22 16.58 -13.33
CA GLN A 92 19.18 17.67 -13.57
C GLN A 92 18.55 19.07 -13.50
N ALA A 93 17.28 19.20 -13.91
CA ALA A 93 16.57 20.48 -13.90
C ALA A 93 16.22 20.98 -12.48
N ASP A 94 15.92 20.07 -11.56
CA ASP A 94 15.66 20.39 -10.14
C ASP A 94 16.07 19.20 -9.25
N PRO A 95 17.31 19.18 -8.74
CA PRO A 95 17.80 18.08 -7.91
C PRO A 95 17.01 17.87 -6.60
N GLU A 96 16.28 18.89 -6.13
CA GLU A 96 15.48 18.86 -4.90
C GLU A 96 14.00 18.60 -5.13
N TYR A 97 13.58 18.37 -6.38
CA TYR A 97 12.17 18.25 -6.77
C TYR A 97 11.35 17.33 -5.84
N TYR A 98 11.79 16.08 -5.63
CA TYR A 98 11.06 15.13 -4.81
C TYR A 98 11.08 15.48 -3.31
N ASN A 99 12.12 16.16 -2.82
CA ASN A 99 12.17 16.64 -1.44
C ASN A 99 11.13 17.74 -1.22
N LYS A 100 11.06 18.71 -2.15
CA LYS A 100 10.04 19.77 -2.14
C LYS A 100 8.64 19.18 -2.24
N LEU A 101 8.44 18.17 -3.10
CA LEU A 101 7.16 17.46 -3.23
C LEU A 101 6.74 16.81 -1.91
N LEU A 102 7.64 16.09 -1.24
CA LEU A 102 7.38 15.47 0.07
C LEU A 102 7.07 16.52 1.14
N GLN A 103 7.77 17.65 1.12
CA GLN A 103 7.49 18.77 2.01
C GLN A 103 6.07 19.31 1.79
N HIS A 104 5.69 19.58 0.53
CA HIS A 104 4.34 20.06 0.21
C HIS A 104 3.26 19.07 0.61
N VAL A 105 3.48 17.76 0.40
CA VAL A 105 2.55 16.72 0.89
C VAL A 105 2.39 16.81 2.40
N ASN A 106 3.48 16.96 3.16
CA ASN A 106 3.41 17.10 4.62
C ASN A 106 2.74 18.41 5.05
N GLU A 107 2.94 19.51 4.34
CA GLU A 107 2.28 20.80 4.58
C GLU A 107 0.76 20.70 4.36
N ILE A 108 0.32 20.07 3.27
CA ILE A 108 -1.11 19.81 2.98
C ILE A 108 -1.74 19.00 4.10
N VAL A 109 -1.11 17.89 4.45
CA VAL A 109 -1.62 16.98 5.48
C VAL A 109 -1.66 17.64 6.86
N SER A 110 -0.73 18.54 7.17
CA SER A 110 -0.72 19.28 8.44
C SER A 110 -1.64 20.50 8.45
N GLY A 111 -2.34 20.79 7.34
CA GLY A 111 -3.18 21.97 7.20
C GLY A 111 -2.41 23.29 7.06
N LYS A 112 -1.08 23.23 6.85
CA LYS A 112 -0.20 24.40 6.69
C LYS A 112 0.07 24.74 5.22
N ALA A 113 -0.56 24.03 4.29
CA ALA A 113 -0.39 24.30 2.87
C ALA A 113 -0.72 25.75 2.55
N LYS A 114 0.26 26.43 1.96
CA LYS A 114 0.03 27.72 1.33
C LYS A 114 -0.94 27.49 0.18
N ARG A 115 -2.02 28.27 0.14
CA ARG A 115 -2.89 28.31 -1.05
C ARG A 115 -2.00 28.58 -2.25
N PRO A 116 -2.16 27.88 -3.38
CA PRO A 116 -1.41 28.22 -4.58
C PRO A 116 -1.66 29.71 -4.84
N GLY A 117 -0.57 30.48 -4.97
CA GLY A 117 -0.68 31.88 -5.34
C GLY A 117 -1.44 32.00 -6.67
N ASN A 118 -1.91 33.20 -6.98
CA ASN A 118 -2.71 33.46 -8.19
C ASN A 118 -2.07 32.97 -9.49
N TRP A 119 -0.79 32.58 -9.53
CA TRP A 119 -0.16 31.96 -10.70
C TRP A 119 -0.89 30.71 -11.23
N LEU A 120 -1.38 29.80 -10.37
CA LEU A 120 -2.03 28.56 -10.85
C LEU A 120 -3.42 28.87 -11.44
N PHE A 121 -4.14 29.81 -10.82
CA PHE A 121 -5.34 30.39 -11.40
C PHE A 121 -5.02 31.09 -12.72
N ASN A 122 -4.05 32.00 -12.73
CA ASN A 122 -3.61 32.75 -13.91
C ASN A 122 -3.11 31.83 -15.03
N PHE A 123 -2.51 30.68 -14.74
CA PHE A 123 -2.10 29.70 -15.75
C PHE A 123 -3.29 28.96 -16.35
N LEU A 124 -4.29 28.59 -15.52
CA LEU A 124 -5.51 27.92 -15.99
C LEU A 124 -6.50 28.89 -16.66
N THR A 125 -6.43 30.19 -16.34
CA THR A 125 -7.32 31.23 -16.86
C THR A 125 -6.64 32.16 -17.87
N ALA A 126 -5.33 32.02 -18.12
CA ALA A 126 -4.67 32.74 -19.21
C ALA A 126 -5.19 32.17 -20.52
N LYS A 127 -5.99 32.99 -21.22
CA LYS A 127 -6.37 32.78 -22.61
C LYS A 127 -5.22 33.10 -23.55
#